data_AF-J2P998-F1
#
_entry.id   AF-J2P998-F1
#
_cell.length_a   1.000
_cell.length_b   1.000
_cell.length_c   1.000
_cell.angle_alpha   90.00
_cell.angle_beta   90.00
_cell.angle_gamma   90.00
#
_symmetry.space_group_name_H-M   'P 1'
#
loop_
_entity.id
_entity.type
_entity.pdbx_description
1 polymer ?
#
loop_
_entity_poly.entity_id
_entity_poly.type
_entity_poly.pdbx_seq_one_letter_code
_entity_poly.pdbx_strand_id
1 'polypeptide(L)'
;MELRGALASLRQDDVEWERGQHALAKTLGAWQVEPVVAPVLAAMKRFGAGVPLDRCNALAQLFEGPAARAQAFADSLVAAGLAALDGHPLGQLPLRHGDRDAAPLLVLAETGGATLALAAYDGVPLAALPRPRTARFRPAETWSRVLAGTGAADHVQRGEGQAGGAPLETRRVILAPGTTHYCFGPREMVEMRQVDGAMVALRLERRLDEHGPVREYALADGALVHQASARRDDSRDELVVALLGRMERIDAVLQMARVALGGGGDALRWQALREVIALDALAGVELLAQVAADPEDSLAEQAGSLFAALLAARPDLGGATSWLT
;
A
#
# COMPACT_ATOMS: atom_id res chain seq x y z
N MET A 1 30.57 -24.48 -5.64
CA MET A 1 29.65 -24.93 -6.70
C MET A 1 29.77 -23.98 -7.88
N GLU A 2 30.10 -24.48 -9.08
CA GLU A 2 30.27 -23.63 -10.27
C GLU A 2 28.92 -23.32 -10.93
N LEU A 3 28.43 -22.08 -10.76
CA LEU A 3 27.16 -21.60 -11.31
C LEU A 3 27.00 -21.85 -12.83
N ARG A 4 28.11 -21.83 -13.58
CA ARG A 4 28.11 -22.05 -15.03
C ARG A 4 27.66 -23.46 -15.42
N GLY A 5 28.01 -24.48 -14.64
CA GLY A 5 27.59 -25.86 -14.89
C GLY A 5 26.10 -26.07 -14.65
N ALA A 6 25.57 -25.49 -13.56
CA ALA A 6 24.15 -25.56 -13.23
C ALA A 6 23.28 -24.85 -14.29
N LEU A 7 23.73 -23.68 -14.79
CA LEU A 7 23.04 -22.95 -15.87
C LEU A 7 23.06 -23.70 -17.22
N ALA A 8 24.12 -24.45 -17.50
CA ALA A 8 24.22 -25.27 -18.72
C ALA A 8 23.26 -26.48 -18.67
N SER A 9 23.12 -27.11 -17.50
CA SER A 9 22.20 -28.24 -17.29
C SER A 9 20.72 -27.82 -17.41
N LEU A 10 20.34 -26.66 -16.86
CA LEU A 10 18.96 -26.16 -16.96
C LEU A 10 18.52 -25.83 -18.38
N ARG A 11 19.45 -25.48 -19.27
CA ARG A 11 19.13 -25.27 -20.70
C ARG A 11 18.79 -26.55 -21.44
N GLN A 12 19.04 -27.71 -20.85
CA GLN A 12 18.90 -29.01 -21.49
C GLN A 12 17.78 -29.86 -20.87
N ASP A 13 17.33 -29.57 -19.64
CA ASP A 13 16.37 -30.40 -18.92
C ASP A 13 15.49 -29.59 -17.94
N ASP A 14 14.20 -29.47 -18.26
CA ASP A 14 13.20 -28.82 -17.41
C ASP A 14 12.89 -29.64 -16.14
N VAL A 15 13.20 -30.95 -16.11
CA VAL A 15 12.89 -31.84 -14.98
C VAL A 15 13.67 -31.47 -13.73
N GLU A 16 14.93 -31.04 -13.85
CA GLU A 16 15.74 -30.59 -12.72
C GLU A 16 15.25 -29.24 -12.16
N TRP A 17 14.73 -28.36 -13.03
CA TRP A 17 14.06 -27.14 -12.59
C TRP A 17 12.78 -27.46 -11.81
N GLU A 18 11.90 -28.29 -12.36
CA GLU A 18 10.64 -28.68 -11.73
C GLU A 18 10.89 -29.39 -10.38
N ARG A 19 11.88 -30.27 -10.31
CA ARG A 19 12.28 -30.93 -9.07
C ARG A 19 12.74 -29.92 -8.03
N GLY A 20 13.58 -28.96 -8.44
CA GLY A 20 14.02 -27.86 -7.57
C GLY A 20 12.83 -27.07 -7.04
N GLN A 21 11.94 -26.60 -7.91
CA GLN A 21 10.78 -25.82 -7.49
C GLN A 21 9.84 -26.60 -6.57
N HIS A 22 9.63 -27.88 -6.84
CA HIS A 22 8.85 -28.75 -5.95
C HIS A 22 9.51 -28.89 -4.57
N ALA A 23 10.84 -29.06 -4.51
CA ALA A 23 11.58 -29.12 -3.26
C ALA A 23 11.48 -27.82 -2.46
N LEU A 24 11.65 -26.65 -3.10
CA LEU A 24 11.49 -25.34 -2.45
C LEU A 24 10.06 -25.13 -1.92
N ALA A 25 9.04 -25.52 -2.68
CA ALA A 25 7.65 -25.44 -2.24
C ALA A 25 7.36 -26.35 -1.04
N LYS A 26 7.90 -27.58 -1.04
CA LYS A 26 7.80 -28.52 0.08
C LYS A 26 8.50 -27.98 1.33
N THR A 27 9.70 -27.41 1.18
CA THR A 27 10.43 -26.76 2.29
C THR A 27 9.61 -25.64 2.90
N LEU A 28 9.01 -24.77 2.08
CA LEU A 28 8.15 -23.70 2.59
C LEU A 28 6.93 -24.26 3.33
N GLY A 29 6.28 -25.29 2.79
CA GLY A 29 5.16 -25.97 3.45
C GLY A 29 5.55 -26.59 4.80
N ALA A 30 6.74 -27.18 4.90
CA ALA A 30 7.28 -27.72 6.14
C ALA A 30 7.57 -26.62 7.17
N TRP A 31 8.19 -25.52 6.75
CA TRP A 31 8.46 -24.35 7.59
C TRP A 31 7.18 -23.77 8.18
N GLN A 32 6.11 -23.65 7.38
CA GLN A 32 4.83 -23.07 7.82
C GLN A 32 4.16 -23.85 8.96
N VAL A 33 4.44 -25.15 9.09
CA VAL A 33 3.88 -26.01 10.15
C VAL A 33 4.82 -26.19 11.35
N GLU A 34 5.99 -25.56 11.35
CA GLU A 34 6.90 -25.60 12.49
C GLU A 34 6.26 -25.03 13.76
N PRO A 35 6.58 -25.56 14.96
CA PRO A 35 6.02 -25.07 16.22
C PRO A 35 6.25 -23.58 16.50
N VAL A 36 7.35 -23.01 15.99
CA VAL A 36 7.67 -21.58 16.13
C VAL A 36 6.92 -20.69 15.13
N VAL A 37 6.41 -21.26 14.03
CA VAL A 37 5.81 -20.54 12.90
C VAL A 37 4.30 -20.67 12.87
N ALA A 38 3.77 -21.90 12.99
CA ALA A 38 2.35 -22.17 12.83
C ALA A 38 1.44 -21.31 13.74
N PRO A 39 1.77 -21.07 15.03
CA PRO A 39 0.98 -20.19 15.89
C PRO A 39 0.97 -18.73 15.41
N VAL A 40 2.07 -18.24 14.83
CA VAL A 40 2.16 -16.89 14.26
C VAL A 40 1.25 -16.78 13.04
N LEU A 41 1.27 -17.77 12.14
CA LEU A 41 0.42 -17.77 10.94
C LEU A 41 -1.06 -17.89 11.30
N ALA A 42 -1.42 -18.66 12.32
CA ALA A 42 -2.78 -18.71 12.85
C ALA A 42 -3.22 -17.36 13.45
N ALA A 43 -2.32 -16.70 14.20
CA ALA A 43 -2.56 -15.38 14.76
C ALA A 43 -2.68 -14.30 13.66
N MET A 44 -1.93 -14.42 12.56
CA MET A 44 -2.04 -13.55 11.38
C MET A 44 -3.43 -13.60 10.76
N LYS A 45 -4.05 -14.78 10.67
CA LYS A 45 -5.43 -14.90 10.15
C LYS A 45 -6.44 -14.12 11.00
N ARG A 46 -6.31 -14.22 12.33
CA ARG A 46 -7.15 -13.48 13.29
C ARG A 46 -6.92 -11.97 13.17
N PHE A 47 -5.65 -11.57 13.11
CA PHE A 47 -5.27 -10.16 12.99
C PHE A 47 -5.78 -9.53 11.68
N GLY A 48 -5.66 -10.25 10.57
CA GLY A 48 -6.19 -9.86 9.26
C GLY A 48 -7.72 -9.78 9.19
N ALA A 49 -8.42 -10.47 10.09
CA ALA A 49 -9.87 -10.36 10.29
C ALA A 49 -10.27 -9.21 11.23
N GLY A 50 -9.33 -8.36 11.65
CA GLY A 50 -9.59 -7.18 12.48
C GLY A 50 -9.37 -7.37 13.98
N VAL A 51 -8.94 -8.55 14.44
CA VAL A 51 -8.60 -8.74 15.86
C VAL A 51 -7.40 -7.85 16.23
N PRO A 52 -7.46 -7.08 17.35
CA PRO A 52 -6.34 -6.30 17.86
C PRO A 52 -5.06 -7.14 18.09
N LEU A 53 -3.89 -6.52 17.90
CA LEU A 53 -2.59 -7.22 17.97
C LEU A 53 -2.37 -7.87 19.34
N ASP A 54 -2.67 -7.16 20.43
CA ASP A 54 -2.56 -7.63 21.82
C ASP A 54 -3.36 -8.90 22.10
N ARG A 55 -4.43 -9.17 21.33
CA ARG A 55 -5.24 -10.41 21.40
C ARG A 55 -4.75 -11.52 20.47
N CYS A 56 -3.70 -11.26 19.70
CA CYS A 56 -3.01 -12.18 18.79
C CYS A 56 -1.64 -12.57 19.37
N ASN A 57 -1.63 -13.15 20.58
CA ASN A 57 -0.44 -13.40 21.41
C ASN A 57 0.81 -13.85 20.65
N ALA A 58 0.76 -14.92 19.85
CA ALA A 58 1.94 -15.42 19.13
C ALA A 58 2.54 -14.36 18.17
N LEU A 59 1.68 -13.58 17.51
CA LEU A 59 2.09 -12.49 16.62
C LEU A 59 2.59 -11.27 17.40
N ALA A 60 1.86 -10.85 18.44
CA ALA A 60 2.26 -9.72 19.30
C ALA A 60 3.66 -9.95 19.90
N GLN A 61 3.96 -11.18 20.30
CA GLN A 61 5.25 -11.56 20.87
C GLN A 61 6.44 -11.39 19.91
N LEU A 62 6.22 -11.28 18.59
CA LEU A 62 7.29 -10.92 17.66
C LEU A 62 7.68 -9.43 17.77
N PHE A 63 6.75 -8.55 18.16
CA PHE A 63 6.96 -7.10 18.19
C PHE A 63 7.16 -6.57 19.62
N GLU A 64 6.43 -7.12 20.59
CA GLU A 64 6.41 -6.69 21.99
C GLU A 64 7.24 -7.61 22.91
N GLY A 65 7.50 -8.85 22.46
CA GLY A 65 8.26 -9.84 23.23
C GLY A 65 9.78 -9.65 23.16
N PRO A 66 10.56 -10.60 23.73
CA PRO A 66 12.02 -10.60 23.62
C PRO A 66 12.50 -10.66 22.17
N ALA A 67 13.56 -9.91 21.83
CA ALA A 67 14.10 -9.83 20.47
C ALA A 67 14.47 -11.20 19.89
N ALA A 68 14.95 -12.11 20.74
CA ALA A 68 15.28 -13.48 20.37
C ALA A 68 14.12 -14.25 19.72
N ARG A 69 12.86 -13.93 20.03
CA ARG A 69 11.71 -14.62 19.44
C ARG A 69 11.48 -14.21 17.99
N ALA A 70 11.59 -12.92 17.69
CA ALA A 70 11.51 -12.42 16.31
C ALA A 70 12.69 -12.92 15.48
N GLN A 71 13.89 -12.94 16.09
CA GLN A 71 15.09 -13.48 15.47
C GLN A 71 14.93 -14.97 15.16
N ALA A 72 14.50 -15.80 16.12
CA ALA A 72 14.31 -17.23 15.91
C ALA A 72 13.27 -17.54 14.82
N PHE A 73 12.20 -16.74 14.73
CA PHE A 73 11.20 -16.87 13.67
C PHE A 73 11.78 -16.57 12.28
N ALA A 74 12.62 -15.53 12.15
CA ALA A 74 13.27 -15.21 10.89
C ALA A 74 14.39 -16.21 10.54
N ASP A 75 15.20 -16.60 11.52
CA ASP A 75 16.28 -17.57 11.36
C ASP A 75 15.78 -18.93 10.91
N SER A 76 14.60 -19.39 11.38
CA SER A 76 14.05 -20.67 10.92
C SER A 76 13.72 -20.66 9.43
N LEU A 77 13.20 -19.54 8.90
CA LEU A 77 12.97 -19.38 7.47
C LEU A 77 14.29 -19.34 6.70
N VAL A 78 15.25 -18.54 7.16
CA VAL A 78 16.55 -18.38 6.50
C VAL A 78 17.29 -19.71 6.46
N ALA A 79 17.31 -20.45 7.57
CA ALA A 79 17.94 -21.77 7.65
C ALA A 79 17.28 -22.77 6.70
N ALA A 80 15.95 -22.88 6.72
CA ALA A 80 15.21 -23.79 5.83
C ALA A 80 15.42 -23.41 4.35
N GLY A 81 15.34 -22.12 4.03
CA GLY A 81 15.50 -21.60 2.68
C GLY A 81 16.90 -21.80 2.12
N LEU A 82 17.93 -21.44 2.88
CA LEU A 82 19.33 -21.61 2.47
C LEU A 82 19.69 -23.08 2.29
N ALA A 83 19.25 -23.97 3.19
CA ALA A 83 19.49 -25.41 3.05
C ALA A 83 18.86 -25.96 1.77
N ALA A 84 17.65 -25.51 1.40
CA ALA A 84 16.99 -25.96 0.19
C ALA A 84 17.59 -25.34 -1.09
N LEU A 85 18.04 -24.08 -1.03
CA LEU A 85 18.75 -23.42 -2.12
C LEU A 85 20.16 -23.99 -2.33
N ASP A 86 20.83 -24.51 -1.31
CA ASP A 86 22.11 -25.20 -1.48
C ASP A 86 21.96 -26.47 -2.34
N GLY A 87 20.86 -27.22 -2.14
CA GLY A 87 20.51 -28.36 -2.98
C GLY A 87 19.97 -27.99 -4.37
N HIS A 88 19.36 -26.80 -4.50
CA HIS A 88 18.73 -26.33 -5.72
C HIS A 88 19.01 -24.83 -5.95
N PRO A 89 20.23 -24.45 -6.38
CA PRO A 89 20.70 -23.05 -6.39
C PRO A 89 20.00 -22.12 -7.36
N LEU A 90 19.31 -22.70 -8.34
CA LEU A 90 18.54 -21.96 -9.33
C LEU A 90 17.04 -21.97 -8.97
N GLY A 91 16.64 -22.75 -7.97
CA GLY A 91 15.27 -22.76 -7.47
C GLY A 91 14.86 -21.42 -6.86
N GLN A 92 13.56 -21.20 -6.75
CA GLN A 92 13.00 -19.99 -6.16
C GLN A 92 12.13 -20.37 -4.98
N LEU A 93 12.34 -19.73 -3.83
CA LEU A 93 11.38 -19.84 -2.73
C LEU A 93 10.05 -19.19 -3.19
N PRO A 94 8.91 -19.90 -3.13
CA PRO A 94 7.63 -19.40 -3.63
C PRO A 94 7.00 -18.39 -2.65
N LEU A 95 7.77 -17.38 -2.28
CA LEU A 95 7.35 -16.25 -1.46
C LEU A 95 7.18 -15.03 -2.36
N ARG A 96 6.11 -14.28 -2.11
CA ARG A 96 5.88 -13.03 -2.82
C ARG A 96 6.96 -12.04 -2.39
N HIS A 97 7.53 -11.36 -3.37
CA HIS A 97 8.46 -10.27 -3.15
C HIS A 97 7.96 -9.02 -3.84
N GLY A 98 8.43 -7.88 -3.39
CA GLY A 98 8.11 -6.60 -3.99
C GLY A 98 9.06 -5.53 -3.47
N ASP A 99 8.87 -4.31 -3.95
CA ASP A 99 9.56 -3.14 -3.44
C ASP A 99 8.51 -2.20 -2.84
N ARG A 100 8.75 -1.72 -1.62
CA ARG A 100 8.01 -0.60 -1.06
C ARG A 100 8.98 0.35 -0.40
N ASP A 101 8.83 1.64 -0.73
CA ASP A 101 9.52 2.73 -0.04
C ASP A 101 11.05 2.49 0.01
N ALA A 102 11.63 2.02 -1.11
CA ALA A 102 13.05 1.68 -1.30
C ALA A 102 13.58 0.49 -0.48
N ALA A 103 12.69 -0.39 -0.03
CA ALA A 103 13.04 -1.63 0.66
C ALA A 103 12.42 -2.83 -0.06
N PRO A 104 13.26 -3.75 -0.59
CA PRO A 104 12.81 -5.07 -0.97
C PRO A 104 12.10 -5.76 0.20
N LEU A 105 10.90 -6.26 -0.07
CA LEU A 105 10.07 -6.99 0.87
C LEU A 105 9.99 -8.46 0.47
N LEU A 106 10.11 -9.34 1.45
CA LEU A 106 9.77 -10.76 1.34
C LEU A 106 8.53 -11.03 2.20
N VAL A 107 7.38 -11.28 1.56
CA VAL A 107 6.11 -11.50 2.24
C VAL A 107 6.04 -12.92 2.79
N LEU A 108 5.97 -13.03 4.11
CA LEU A 108 5.92 -14.30 4.84
C LEU A 108 4.49 -14.81 5.00
N ALA A 109 3.55 -13.88 5.19
CA ALA A 109 2.14 -14.19 5.32
C ALA A 109 1.29 -12.97 4.89
N GLU A 110 0.16 -13.24 4.26
CA GLU A 110 -0.86 -12.23 3.95
C GLU A 110 -2.24 -12.83 4.25
N THR A 111 -3.09 -12.10 4.96
CA THR A 111 -4.48 -12.51 5.19
C THR A 111 -5.35 -11.27 5.33
N GLY A 112 -6.40 -11.19 4.50
CA GLY A 112 -7.28 -10.02 4.45
C GLY A 112 -6.50 -8.74 4.16
N GLY A 113 -6.63 -7.73 5.02
CA GLY A 113 -5.92 -6.46 4.93
C GLY A 113 -4.54 -6.44 5.59
N ALA A 114 -4.02 -7.58 6.08
CA ALA A 114 -2.78 -7.64 6.86
C ALA A 114 -1.65 -8.41 6.16
N THR A 115 -0.41 -7.94 6.36
CA THR A 115 0.81 -8.51 5.78
C THR A 115 1.91 -8.59 6.83
N LEU A 116 2.59 -9.74 6.89
CA LEU A 116 3.84 -9.94 7.64
C LEU A 116 4.96 -10.16 6.63
N ALA A 117 6.02 -9.36 6.71
CA ALA A 117 7.13 -9.39 5.76
C ALA A 117 8.48 -9.15 6.43
N LEU A 118 9.55 -9.64 5.79
CA LEU A 118 10.91 -9.14 6.03
C LEU A 118 11.16 -7.97 5.08
N ALA A 119 11.61 -6.84 5.62
CA ALA A 119 12.06 -5.68 4.86
C ALA A 119 13.58 -5.60 4.95
N ALA A 120 14.25 -5.57 3.81
CA ALA A 120 15.68 -5.36 3.73
C ALA A 120 15.97 -3.95 3.23
N TYR A 121 16.92 -3.28 3.87
CA TYR A 121 17.42 -1.97 3.48
C TYR A 121 18.90 -2.10 3.20
N ASP A 122 19.34 -1.60 2.06
CA ASP A 122 20.75 -1.49 1.70
C ASP A 122 21.13 0.00 1.73
N GLY A 123 22.17 0.32 2.51
CA GLY A 123 22.67 1.66 2.70
C GLY A 123 23.19 2.30 1.41
N VAL A 124 23.73 1.51 0.48
CA VAL A 124 24.31 2.04 -0.77
C VAL A 124 23.22 2.56 -1.72
N PRO A 125 22.20 1.77 -2.12
CA PRO A 125 21.06 2.27 -2.89
C PRO A 125 20.30 3.38 -2.15
N LEU A 126 20.10 3.24 -0.84
CA LEU A 126 19.39 4.24 -0.04
C LEU A 126 20.10 5.60 -0.07
N ALA A 127 21.42 5.64 0.08
CA ALA A 127 22.20 6.87 0.04
C ALA A 127 22.20 7.55 -1.33
N ALA A 128 21.95 6.79 -2.41
CA ALA A 128 21.85 7.31 -3.77
C ALA A 128 20.48 7.95 -4.07
N LEU A 129 19.47 7.72 -3.24
CA LEU A 129 18.14 8.29 -3.45
C LEU A 129 18.11 9.80 -3.18
N PRO A 130 17.32 10.57 -3.95
CA PRO A 130 17.11 11.97 -3.66
C PRO A 130 16.48 12.15 -2.29
N ARG A 131 16.78 13.28 -1.64
CA ARG A 131 16.10 13.60 -0.38
C ARG A 131 14.60 13.74 -0.63
N PRO A 132 13.76 13.13 0.22
CA PRO A 132 12.31 13.23 0.10
C PRO A 132 11.91 14.69 0.31
N ARG A 133 10.98 15.14 -0.53
CA ARG A 133 10.40 16.49 -0.47
C ARG A 133 8.99 16.47 0.10
N THR A 134 8.43 15.28 0.25
CA THR A 134 7.06 15.03 0.65
C THR A 134 7.00 13.93 1.70
N ALA A 135 5.93 13.93 2.49
CA ALA A 135 5.61 12.90 3.47
C ALA A 135 4.25 12.29 3.13
N ARG A 136 4.20 10.95 2.98
CA ARG A 136 3.01 10.21 2.55
C ARG A 136 2.37 9.46 3.72
N PHE A 137 1.16 9.89 4.08
CA PHE A 137 0.35 9.31 5.13
C PHE A 137 -0.66 8.34 4.53
N ARG A 138 -0.55 7.07 4.89
CA ARG A 138 -1.38 5.97 4.38
C ARG A 138 -2.28 5.46 5.48
N PRO A 139 -3.56 5.11 5.23
CA PRO A 139 -4.39 4.50 6.25
C PRO A 139 -4.01 3.04 6.45
N ALA A 140 -2.93 2.85 7.21
CA ALA A 140 -2.43 1.57 7.63
C ALA A 140 -1.76 1.70 9.00
N GLU A 141 -1.85 0.67 9.81
CA GLU A 141 -1.01 0.50 10.99
C GLU A 141 0.21 -0.30 10.60
N THR A 142 1.38 0.11 11.05
CA THR A 142 2.62 -0.63 10.84
C THR A 142 3.36 -0.84 12.14
N TRP A 143 3.76 -2.08 12.41
CA TRP A 143 4.76 -2.43 13.42
C TRP A 143 6.01 -2.87 12.68
N SER A 144 7.15 -2.33 13.07
CA SER A 144 8.45 -2.73 12.53
C SER A 144 9.38 -3.07 13.69
N ARG A 145 10.07 -4.20 13.58
CA ARG A 145 11.12 -4.59 14.52
C ARG A 145 12.41 -4.85 13.77
N VAL A 146 13.48 -4.16 14.15
CA VAL A 146 14.80 -4.40 13.58
C VAL A 146 15.33 -5.75 14.09
N LEU A 147 15.74 -6.61 13.16
CA LEU A 147 16.34 -7.91 13.46
C LEU A 147 17.87 -7.81 13.43
N ALA A 148 18.42 -7.16 12.40
CA ALA A 148 19.86 -7.03 12.20
C ALA A 148 20.19 -5.69 11.52
N GLY A 149 21.43 -5.22 11.73
CA GLY A 149 21.91 -3.95 11.20
C GLY A 149 21.46 -2.72 12.00
N THR A 150 21.98 -1.57 11.62
CA THR A 150 21.68 -0.27 12.24
C THR A 150 21.31 0.76 11.19
N GLY A 151 20.54 1.77 11.59
CA GLY A 151 20.17 2.86 10.73
C GLY A 151 19.55 4.04 11.47
N ALA A 152 19.16 5.04 10.70
CA ALA A 152 18.39 6.17 11.18
C ALA A 152 17.26 6.48 10.21
N ALA A 153 16.13 6.86 10.77
CA ALA A 153 14.94 7.26 10.02
C ALA A 153 14.41 8.61 10.53
N ASP A 154 13.64 9.29 9.69
CA ASP A 154 12.85 10.45 10.07
C ASP A 154 11.44 9.96 10.39
N HIS A 155 10.98 10.17 11.62
CA HIS A 155 9.60 9.97 12.02
C HIS A 155 8.88 11.30 11.86
N VAL A 156 7.96 11.36 10.89
CA VAL A 156 7.16 12.54 10.59
C VAL A 156 5.77 12.35 11.17
N GLN A 157 5.34 13.30 12.00
CA GLN A 157 4.00 13.37 12.56
C GLN A 157 3.23 14.53 11.92
N ARG A 158 1.97 14.27 11.58
CA ARG A 158 1.02 15.23 11.02
C ARG A 158 0.10 15.73 12.13
N GLY A 159 0.12 17.04 12.38
CA GLY A 159 -0.85 17.68 13.26
C GLY A 159 -2.23 17.82 12.61
N GLU A 160 -3.20 18.32 13.36
CA GLU A 160 -4.49 18.70 12.80
C GLU A 160 -4.32 19.92 11.88
N GLY A 161 -4.79 19.79 10.64
CA GLY A 161 -4.66 20.81 9.60
C GLY A 161 -6.01 21.35 9.15
N GLN A 162 -6.00 22.49 8.45
CA GLN A 162 -7.16 23.03 7.75
C GLN A 162 -7.21 22.51 6.30
N ALA A 163 -8.29 22.82 5.58
CA ALA A 163 -8.40 22.48 4.16
C ALA A 163 -7.19 23.04 3.38
N GLY A 164 -6.36 22.14 2.82
CA GLY A 164 -5.21 22.50 1.97
C GLY A 164 -3.82 22.30 2.58
N GLY A 165 -3.68 22.02 3.89
CA GLY A 165 -2.36 21.80 4.50
C GLY A 165 -2.41 21.31 5.93
N ALA A 166 -1.29 20.75 6.40
CA ALA A 166 -1.15 20.27 7.77
C ALA A 166 0.26 20.56 8.32
N PRO A 167 0.39 21.00 9.58
CA PRO A 167 1.70 21.16 10.19
C PRO A 167 2.38 19.79 10.34
N LEU A 168 3.67 19.74 10.01
CA LEU A 168 4.48 18.54 10.07
C LEU A 168 5.59 18.70 11.11
N GLU A 169 5.69 17.76 12.03
CA GLU A 169 6.81 17.64 12.97
C GLU A 169 7.68 16.47 12.55
N THR A 170 9.00 16.70 12.42
CA THR A 170 9.95 15.66 12.04
C THR A 170 10.95 15.45 13.17
N ARG A 171 11.10 14.20 13.60
CA ARG A 171 12.13 13.80 14.56
C ARG A 171 12.96 12.66 14.02
N ARG A 172 14.27 12.72 14.25
CA ARG A 172 15.18 11.62 13.92
C ARG A 172 15.03 10.49 14.93
N VAL A 173 14.95 9.26 14.45
CA VAL A 173 14.96 8.04 15.26
C VAL A 173 16.13 7.15 14.88
N ILE A 174 16.74 6.52 15.88
CA ILE A 174 17.82 5.55 15.69
C ILE A 174 17.23 4.15 15.74
N LEU A 175 17.63 3.32 14.79
CA LEU A 175 17.16 1.95 14.61
C LEU A 175 18.33 1.00 14.85
N ALA A 176 18.15 0.06 15.76
CA ALA A 176 19.13 -0.95 16.11
C ALA A 176 18.42 -2.27 16.42
N PRO A 177 19.12 -3.42 16.43
CA PRO A 177 18.48 -4.72 16.66
C PRO A 177 17.66 -4.74 17.94
N GLY A 178 16.43 -5.24 17.83
CA GLY A 178 15.47 -5.27 18.93
C GLY A 178 14.58 -4.04 19.06
N THR A 179 14.93 -2.89 18.45
CA THR A 179 14.07 -1.71 18.40
C THR A 179 12.77 -2.05 17.67
N THR A 180 11.65 -1.80 18.34
CA THR A 180 10.31 -1.88 17.75
C THR A 180 9.75 -0.47 17.58
N HIS A 181 9.19 -0.18 16.41
CA HIS A 181 8.47 1.04 16.09
C HIS A 181 7.04 0.71 15.67
N TYR A 182 6.08 1.45 16.20
CA TYR A 182 4.69 1.45 15.78
C TYR A 182 4.39 2.78 15.10
N CYS A 183 3.68 2.71 13.97
CA CYS A 183 3.30 3.86 13.17
C CYS A 183 1.80 3.79 12.86
N PHE A 184 1.05 4.80 13.31
CA PHE A 184 -0.33 4.99 12.87
C PHE A 184 -0.35 5.83 11.58
N GLY A 185 -0.33 5.15 10.44
CA GLY A 185 -0.14 5.74 9.11
C GLY A 185 -1.01 6.95 8.75
N PRO A 186 -2.28 7.08 9.21
CA PRO A 186 -3.06 8.30 8.99
C PRO A 186 -2.46 9.57 9.59
N ARG A 187 -1.59 9.46 10.60
CA ARG A 187 -1.00 10.60 11.32
C ARG A 187 0.51 10.58 11.34
N GLU A 188 1.12 9.44 11.11
CA GLU A 188 2.54 9.22 11.28
C GLU A 188 3.10 8.51 10.06
N MET A 189 4.36 8.80 9.74
CA MET A 189 5.12 8.01 8.78
C MET A 189 6.59 7.93 9.21
N VAL A 190 7.28 6.90 8.73
CA VAL A 190 8.71 6.70 8.96
C VAL A 190 9.42 6.60 7.62
N GLU A 191 10.38 7.48 7.40
CA GLU A 191 11.19 7.55 6.19
C GLU A 191 12.61 7.10 6.51
N MET A 192 13.11 6.05 5.86
CA MET A 192 14.49 5.62 6.08
C MET A 192 15.48 6.66 5.53
N ARG A 193 16.48 7.05 6.31
CA ARG A 193 17.45 8.10 5.92
C ARG A 193 18.85 7.58 5.75
N GLN A 194 19.25 6.63 6.59
CA GLN A 194 20.58 6.05 6.57
C GLN A 194 20.52 4.63 7.09
N VAL A 195 21.31 3.76 6.48
CA VAL A 195 21.55 2.40 6.93
C VAL A 195 23.04 2.13 6.84
N ASP A 196 23.60 1.54 7.90
CA ASP A 196 25.02 1.21 7.94
C ASP A 196 25.22 -0.19 7.34
N GLY A 197 25.59 -0.23 6.06
CA GLY A 197 25.70 -1.48 5.30
C GLY A 197 24.31 -2.00 4.93
N ALA A 198 23.80 -2.98 5.68
CA ALA A 198 22.47 -3.54 5.46
C ALA A 198 21.69 -3.68 6.77
N MET A 199 20.38 -3.47 6.71
CA MET A 199 19.48 -3.62 7.85
C MET A 199 18.28 -4.46 7.44
N VAL A 200 17.88 -5.39 8.31
CA VAL A 200 16.69 -6.23 8.12
C VAL A 200 15.70 -5.96 9.26
N ALA A 201 14.45 -5.73 8.90
CA ALA A 201 13.37 -5.55 9.85
C ALA A 201 12.21 -6.51 9.55
N LEU A 202 11.62 -7.07 10.61
CA LEU A 202 10.31 -7.72 10.54
C LEU A 202 9.24 -6.63 10.53
N ARG A 203 8.34 -6.66 9.56
CA ARG A 203 7.27 -5.66 9.39
C ARG A 203 5.91 -6.35 9.38
N LEU A 204 5.02 -5.89 10.26
CA LEU A 204 3.59 -6.20 10.25
C LEU A 204 2.85 -4.95 9.81
N GLU A 205 1.99 -5.07 8.81
CA GLU A 205 1.13 -3.98 8.33
C GLU A 205 -0.33 -4.44 8.34
N ARG A 206 -1.25 -3.55 8.70
CA ARG A 206 -2.70 -3.73 8.55
C ARG A 206 -3.31 -2.51 7.90
N ARG A 207 -4.04 -2.70 6.81
CA ARG A 207 -4.82 -1.64 6.15
C ARG A 207 -5.98 -1.18 7.04
N LEU A 208 -6.24 0.12 7.00
CA LEU A 208 -7.31 0.79 7.71
C LEU A 208 -8.29 1.39 6.68
N ASP A 209 -8.98 0.56 5.90
CA ASP A 209 -9.75 1.02 4.72
C ASP A 209 -10.87 2.04 5.03
N GLU A 210 -11.24 2.22 6.30
CA GLU A 210 -12.20 3.22 6.79
C GLU A 210 -11.56 4.58 7.16
N HIS A 211 -10.23 4.68 7.23
CA HIS A 211 -9.52 5.85 7.77
C HIS A 211 -9.19 6.93 6.72
N GLY A 212 -9.95 6.96 5.64
CA GLY A 212 -9.88 8.01 4.61
C GLY A 212 -8.78 7.80 3.56
N PRO A 213 -8.52 8.82 2.73
CA PRO A 213 -7.60 8.70 1.61
C PRO A 213 -6.13 8.70 2.04
N VAL A 214 -5.27 8.26 1.13
CA VAL A 214 -3.83 8.52 1.20
C VAL A 214 -3.60 10.00 0.95
N ARG A 215 -2.80 10.65 1.79
CA ARG A 215 -2.45 12.07 1.65
C ARG A 215 -0.96 12.27 1.67
N GLU A 216 -0.47 13.15 0.83
CA GLU A 216 0.94 13.47 0.70
C GLU A 216 1.12 14.98 0.82
N TYR A 217 1.98 15.38 1.75
CA TYR A 217 2.22 16.78 2.09
C TYR A 217 3.67 17.15 1.80
N ALA A 218 3.91 18.39 1.36
CA ALA A 218 5.25 18.93 1.22
C ALA A 218 5.92 19.06 2.60
N LEU A 219 7.15 18.54 2.72
CA LEU A 219 7.93 18.64 3.96
C LEU A 219 8.38 20.07 4.27
N ALA A 220 8.41 20.96 3.27
CA ALA A 220 8.89 22.32 3.41
C ALA A 220 7.91 23.24 4.18
N ASP A 221 6.61 23.10 3.91
CA ASP A 221 5.56 24.01 4.37
C ASP A 221 4.26 23.30 4.82
N GLY A 222 4.17 21.98 4.67
CA GLY A 222 2.99 21.21 5.03
C GLY A 222 1.84 21.35 4.04
N ALA A 223 2.06 21.91 2.84
CA ALA A 223 1.02 22.02 1.82
C ALA A 223 0.60 20.63 1.31
N LEU A 224 -0.69 20.42 1.08
CA LEU A 224 -1.18 19.18 0.47
C LEU A 224 -0.71 19.13 -1.00
N VAL A 225 0.12 18.15 -1.33
CA VAL A 225 0.67 17.95 -2.68
C VAL A 225 -0.18 16.96 -3.47
N HIS A 226 -0.63 15.89 -2.82
CA HIS A 226 -1.37 14.83 -3.49
C HIS A 226 -2.33 14.12 -2.53
N GLN A 227 -3.47 13.69 -3.08
CA GLN A 227 -4.46 12.87 -2.39
C GLN A 227 -4.95 11.77 -3.34
N ALA A 228 -5.03 10.55 -2.84
CA ALA A 228 -5.51 9.39 -3.60
C ALA A 228 -6.42 8.51 -2.74
N SER A 229 -7.34 7.77 -3.37
CA SER A 229 -8.12 6.77 -2.63
C SER A 229 -7.20 5.72 -2.02
N ALA A 230 -7.50 5.33 -0.79
CA ALA A 230 -6.81 4.23 -0.13
C ALA A 230 -7.39 2.86 -0.50
N ARG A 231 -8.60 2.85 -1.08
CA ARG A 231 -9.33 1.62 -1.42
C ARG A 231 -8.91 1.12 -2.78
N ARG A 232 -8.59 -0.19 -2.83
CA ARG A 232 -8.24 -0.87 -4.08
C ARG A 232 -9.44 -0.92 -5.02
N ASP A 233 -10.64 -1.16 -4.49
CA ASP A 233 -11.86 -1.21 -5.29
C ASP A 233 -12.15 0.15 -5.92
N ASP A 234 -12.08 1.24 -5.15
CA ASP A 234 -12.22 2.59 -5.70
C ASP A 234 -11.21 2.86 -6.83
N SER A 235 -9.94 2.49 -6.65
CA SER A 235 -8.91 2.69 -7.67
C SER A 235 -9.18 1.86 -8.94
N ARG A 236 -9.65 0.62 -8.77
CA ARG A 236 -10.02 -0.25 -9.88
C ARG A 236 -11.23 0.32 -10.62
N ASP A 237 -12.25 0.74 -9.89
CA ASP A 237 -13.49 1.25 -10.45
C ASP A 237 -13.23 2.62 -11.13
N GLU A 238 -12.28 3.42 -10.62
CA GLU A 238 -11.82 4.66 -11.25
C GLU A 238 -11.17 4.37 -12.61
N LEU A 239 -10.33 3.34 -12.68
CA LEU A 239 -9.74 2.87 -13.94
C LEU A 239 -10.79 2.33 -14.92
N VAL A 240 -11.81 1.62 -14.43
CA VAL A 240 -12.92 1.12 -15.27
C VAL A 240 -13.71 2.29 -15.85
N VAL A 241 -14.06 3.28 -15.02
CA VAL A 241 -14.76 4.50 -15.46
C VAL A 241 -13.94 5.24 -16.52
N ALA A 242 -12.65 5.47 -16.27
CA ALA A 242 -11.75 6.11 -17.23
C ALA A 242 -11.63 5.32 -18.54
N LEU A 243 -11.51 3.99 -18.46
CA LEU A 243 -11.43 3.13 -19.64
C LEU A 243 -12.71 3.21 -20.48
N LEU A 244 -13.89 3.15 -19.84
CA LEU A 244 -15.18 3.27 -20.53
C LEU A 244 -15.33 4.63 -21.22
N GLY A 245 -14.88 5.71 -20.57
CA GLY A 245 -14.83 7.05 -21.17
C GLY A 245 -13.93 7.10 -22.40
N ARG A 246 -12.73 6.50 -22.33
CA ARG A 246 -11.80 6.39 -23.47
C ARG A 246 -12.30 5.50 -24.61
N MET A 247 -13.18 4.55 -24.30
CA MET A 247 -13.88 3.73 -25.28
C MET A 247 -15.13 4.41 -25.84
N GLU A 248 -15.41 5.66 -25.44
CA GLU A 248 -16.57 6.45 -25.89
C GLU A 248 -17.91 5.74 -25.66
N ARG A 249 -18.01 4.99 -24.55
CA ARG A 249 -19.19 4.18 -24.22
C ARG A 249 -20.32 5.04 -23.65
N ILE A 250 -21.10 5.66 -24.54
CA ILE A 250 -22.26 6.50 -24.17
C ILE A 250 -23.31 5.71 -23.36
N ASP A 251 -23.44 4.41 -23.60
CA ASP A 251 -24.37 3.53 -22.88
C ASP A 251 -23.99 3.28 -21.41
N ALA A 252 -22.79 3.73 -20.99
CA ALA A 252 -22.34 3.68 -19.60
C ALA A 252 -22.61 4.97 -18.80
N VAL A 253 -23.10 6.05 -19.44
CA VAL A 253 -23.30 7.36 -18.80
C VAL A 253 -24.19 7.28 -17.55
N LEU A 254 -25.29 6.53 -17.62
CA LEU A 254 -26.20 6.38 -16.49
C LEU A 254 -25.53 5.69 -15.29
N GLN A 255 -24.73 4.67 -15.53
CA GLN A 255 -23.99 3.95 -14.49
C GLN A 255 -22.90 4.85 -13.88
N MET A 256 -22.17 5.61 -14.70
CA MET A 256 -21.18 6.58 -14.21
C MET A 256 -21.82 7.70 -13.38
N ALA A 257 -22.98 8.21 -13.79
CA ALA A 257 -23.70 9.21 -13.01
C ALA A 257 -24.15 8.69 -11.64
N ARG A 258 -24.62 7.45 -11.56
CA ARG A 258 -24.92 6.80 -10.27
C ARG A 258 -23.68 6.70 -9.38
N VAL A 259 -22.52 6.41 -9.97
CA VAL A 259 -21.25 6.42 -9.23
C VAL A 259 -20.93 7.82 -8.71
N ALA A 260 -21.06 8.87 -9.54
CA ALA A 260 -20.84 10.25 -9.13
C ALA A 260 -21.74 10.70 -7.96
N LEU A 261 -22.99 10.23 -7.93
CA LEU A 261 -23.97 10.56 -6.87
C LEU A 261 -23.79 9.80 -5.54
N GLY A 262 -22.83 8.87 -5.44
CA GLY A 262 -22.55 8.21 -4.15
C GLY A 262 -21.98 6.79 -4.19
N GLY A 263 -21.50 6.32 -5.35
CA GLY A 263 -21.01 4.94 -5.53
C GLY A 263 -19.59 4.65 -5.04
N GLY A 264 -18.94 5.52 -4.27
CA GLY A 264 -17.59 5.28 -3.74
C GLY A 264 -16.92 6.53 -3.16
N GLY A 265 -15.60 6.50 -3.00
CA GLY A 265 -14.84 7.65 -2.51
C GLY A 265 -14.79 8.83 -3.50
N ASP A 266 -14.52 10.03 -3.00
CA ASP A 266 -14.57 11.30 -3.74
C ASP A 266 -13.78 11.29 -5.06
N ALA A 267 -12.62 10.63 -5.11
CA ALA A 267 -11.82 10.53 -6.32
C ALA A 267 -12.55 9.77 -7.45
N LEU A 268 -13.16 8.62 -7.12
CA LEU A 268 -13.95 7.83 -8.06
C LEU A 268 -15.19 8.63 -8.52
N ARG A 269 -15.88 9.27 -7.56
CA ARG A 269 -17.06 10.09 -7.85
C ARG A 269 -16.72 11.25 -8.80
N TRP A 270 -15.61 11.94 -8.55
CA TRP A 270 -15.12 13.03 -9.37
C TRP A 270 -14.67 12.57 -10.76
N GLN A 271 -13.99 11.43 -10.85
CA GLN A 271 -13.59 10.86 -12.14
C GLN A 271 -14.83 10.46 -12.96
N ALA A 272 -15.84 9.86 -12.35
CA ALA A 272 -17.11 9.54 -13.02
C ALA A 272 -17.82 10.79 -13.54
N LEU A 273 -17.84 11.87 -12.75
CA LEU A 273 -18.39 13.16 -13.16
C LEU A 273 -17.69 13.71 -14.41
N ARG A 274 -16.35 13.67 -14.43
CA ARG A 274 -15.55 14.15 -15.57
C ARG A 274 -15.79 13.34 -16.84
N GLU A 275 -15.87 12.02 -16.74
CA GLU A 275 -16.14 11.17 -17.91
C GLU A 275 -17.58 11.33 -18.40
N VAL A 276 -18.56 11.53 -17.52
CA VAL A 276 -19.94 11.88 -17.94
C VAL A 276 -19.95 13.19 -18.73
N ILE A 277 -19.28 14.24 -18.24
CA ILE A 277 -19.19 15.54 -18.96
C ILE A 277 -18.55 15.37 -20.34
N ALA A 278 -17.52 14.52 -20.44
CA ALA A 278 -16.82 14.28 -21.70
C ALA A 278 -17.67 13.50 -22.72
N LEU A 279 -18.49 12.56 -22.27
CA LEU A 279 -19.36 11.73 -23.12
C LEU A 279 -20.69 12.42 -23.46
N ASP A 280 -21.29 13.11 -22.48
CA ASP A 280 -22.56 13.83 -22.58
C ASP A 280 -22.51 15.08 -21.70
N ALA A 281 -22.20 16.22 -22.33
CA ALA A 281 -22.04 17.49 -21.64
C ALA A 281 -23.33 17.98 -20.96
N LEU A 282 -24.51 17.69 -21.52
CA LEU A 282 -25.78 18.10 -20.90
C LEU A 282 -26.03 17.28 -19.65
N ALA A 283 -25.87 15.95 -19.75
CA ALA A 283 -26.01 15.07 -18.60
C ALA A 283 -25.02 15.43 -17.48
N GLY A 284 -23.77 15.74 -17.86
CA GLY A 284 -22.72 16.14 -16.94
C GLY A 284 -22.97 17.48 -16.24
N VAL A 285 -23.55 18.47 -16.92
CA VAL A 285 -23.91 19.77 -16.33
C VAL A 285 -25.04 19.63 -15.32
N GLU A 286 -26.06 18.83 -15.61
CA GLU A 286 -27.12 18.53 -14.64
C GLU A 286 -26.59 17.78 -13.42
N LEU A 287 -25.69 16.81 -13.63
CA LEU A 287 -25.05 16.05 -12.57
C LEU A 287 -24.17 16.93 -11.68
N LEU A 288 -23.42 17.87 -12.28
CA LEU A 288 -22.65 18.89 -11.56
C LEU A 288 -23.56 19.76 -10.68
N ALA A 289 -24.68 20.23 -11.23
CA ALA A 289 -25.64 21.04 -10.48
C ALA A 289 -26.23 20.27 -9.29
N GLN A 290 -26.50 18.98 -9.47
CA GLN A 290 -27.02 18.12 -8.40
C GLN A 290 -26.01 17.94 -7.27
N VAL A 291 -24.74 17.65 -7.57
CA VAL A 291 -23.67 17.53 -6.56
C VAL A 291 -23.41 18.88 -5.88
N ALA A 292 -23.42 19.98 -6.64
CA ALA A 292 -23.21 21.32 -6.09
C ALA A 292 -24.36 21.81 -5.19
N ALA A 293 -25.56 21.26 -5.35
CA ALA A 293 -26.74 21.64 -4.59
C ALA A 293 -26.81 20.99 -3.20
N ASP A 294 -26.05 19.93 -2.94
CA ASP A 294 -25.96 19.30 -1.63
C ASP A 294 -24.78 19.88 -0.82
N PRO A 295 -25.03 20.74 0.19
CA PRO A 295 -23.97 21.38 0.94
C PRO A 295 -23.19 20.42 1.84
N GLU A 296 -23.72 19.23 2.12
CA GLU A 296 -23.05 18.19 2.92
C GLU A 296 -22.16 17.28 2.06
N ASP A 297 -22.23 17.41 0.72
CA ASP A 297 -21.39 16.66 -0.20
C ASP A 297 -19.95 17.23 -0.19
N SER A 298 -18.98 16.36 0.03
CA SER A 298 -17.55 16.70 0.02
C SER A 298 -17.07 17.29 -1.30
N LEU A 299 -17.79 17.06 -2.40
CA LEU A 299 -17.48 17.58 -3.73
C LEU A 299 -18.26 18.84 -4.11
N ALA A 300 -19.17 19.34 -3.26
CA ALA A 300 -20.11 20.41 -3.60
C ALA A 300 -19.42 21.69 -4.11
N GLU A 301 -18.39 22.17 -3.40
CA GLU A 301 -17.65 23.38 -3.77
C GLU A 301 -16.94 23.22 -5.12
N GLN A 302 -16.26 22.08 -5.32
CA GLN A 302 -15.53 21.78 -6.55
C GLN A 302 -16.48 21.63 -7.75
N ALA A 303 -17.61 20.96 -7.55
CA ALA A 303 -18.66 20.81 -8.55
C ALA A 303 -19.26 22.17 -8.93
N GLY A 304 -19.56 23.02 -7.95
CA GLY A 304 -20.10 24.37 -8.16
C GLY A 304 -19.12 25.27 -8.93
N SER A 305 -17.83 25.22 -8.60
CA SER A 305 -16.79 25.96 -9.32
C SER A 305 -16.69 25.54 -10.79
N LEU A 306 -16.65 24.22 -11.07
CA LEU A 306 -16.58 23.71 -12.44
C LEU A 306 -17.87 24.00 -13.21
N PHE A 307 -19.04 23.87 -12.58
CA PHE A 307 -20.32 24.22 -13.17
C PHE A 307 -20.36 25.68 -13.63
N ALA A 308 -19.94 26.61 -12.77
CA ALA A 308 -19.87 28.03 -13.11
C ALA A 308 -18.90 28.30 -14.27
N ALA A 309 -17.72 27.66 -14.26
CA ALA A 309 -16.74 27.79 -15.33
C ALA A 309 -17.25 27.25 -16.67
N LEU A 310 -17.95 26.12 -16.66
CA LEU A 310 -18.53 25.53 -17.86
C LEU A 310 -19.66 26.39 -18.45
N LEU A 311 -20.57 26.90 -17.63
CA LEU A 311 -21.64 27.79 -18.11
C LEU A 311 -21.09 29.12 -18.65
N ALA A 312 -20.02 29.64 -18.05
CA ALA A 312 -19.34 30.83 -18.56
C ALA A 312 -18.70 30.58 -19.94
N ALA A 313 -18.12 29.39 -20.16
CA ALA A 313 -17.50 29.02 -21.43
C ALA A 313 -18.52 28.55 -22.50
N ARG A 314 -19.65 27.97 -22.08
CA ARG A 314 -20.68 27.34 -22.91
C ARG A 314 -22.08 27.65 -22.39
N PRO A 315 -22.62 28.85 -22.66
CA PRO A 315 -23.93 29.28 -22.18
C PRO A 315 -25.10 28.41 -22.72
N ASP A 316 -24.89 27.74 -23.85
CA ASP A 316 -25.85 26.83 -24.48
C ASP A 316 -26.23 25.62 -23.62
N LEU A 317 -25.40 25.29 -22.62
CA LEU A 317 -25.64 24.18 -21.69
C LEU A 317 -26.59 24.53 -20.52
N GLY A 318 -26.93 25.82 -20.33
CA GLY A 318 -27.74 26.28 -19.20
C GLY A 318 -29.25 26.04 -19.33
N GLY A 319 -29.71 25.44 -20.43
CA GLY A 319 -31.14 25.31 -20.77
C GLY A 319 -31.74 23.91 -20.69
N ALA A 320 -31.01 22.89 -20.23
CA ALA A 320 -31.49 21.50 -20.26
C ALA A 320 -32.24 21.08 -18.98
N THR A 321 -33.38 20.42 -19.21
CA THR A 321 -34.29 19.85 -18.22
C THR A 321 -34.03 18.35 -18.05
N SER A 322 -33.72 17.94 -16.81
CA SER A 322 -33.83 16.63 -16.16
C SER A 322 -33.82 15.40 -17.09
N TRP A 323 -32.65 14.75 -17.25
CA TRP A 323 -32.48 13.49 -18.01
C TRP A 323 -32.68 12.19 -17.18
N LEU A 324 -32.98 12.27 -15.87
CA LEU A 324 -33.07 11.11 -14.96
C LEU A 324 -34.51 10.58 -14.69
N THR A 325 -35.34 10.40 -15.73
CA THR A 325 -36.56 9.56 -15.64
C THR A 325 -36.38 8.19 -16.25
#